data_AF-A0A6J5ZGN3-F1
#
_entry.id   AF-A0A6J5ZGN3-F1
#
_cell.length_a   1.000
_cell.length_b   1.000
_cell.length_c   1.000
_cell.angle_alpha   90.00
_cell.angle_beta   90.00
_cell.angle_gamma   90.00
#
_symmetry.space_group_name_H-M   'P 1'
#
loop_
_entity.id
_entity.type
_entity.pdbx_description
1 polymer ?
#
loop_
_entity_poly.entity_id
_entity_poly.type
_entity_poly.pdbx_seq_one_letter_code
_entity_poly.pdbx_strand_id
1 'polypeptide(L)'
;MSARGRWHGLQQFLIAEQGQGPVDGVRLEGIEEARPTEAVLKAIEGAAAIMIGPSNPVISIGPILAVPGLREALLASTAPVLAVSPIVGGEVLKGPTEAMMEAAGAPVNAAGIAQLYEGLIGGLVTDEDCAIEGIEVTTAPTLMDSSQRRRDLARTALSAADALSL
;
A
#
# COMPACT_ATOMS: atom_id res chain seq x y z
N MET A 1 3.87 11.88 13.17
CA MET A 1 2.74 12.55 12.48
C MET A 1 2.83 14.04 12.73
N SER A 2 2.93 14.88 11.69
CA SER A 2 2.79 16.32 11.83
C SER A 2 1.33 16.68 11.63
N ALA A 3 0.72 17.34 12.60
CA ALA A 3 -0.62 17.88 12.51
C ALA A 3 -0.77 19.03 13.49
N ARG A 4 -1.47 20.09 13.09
CA ARG A 4 -1.79 21.24 13.95
C ARG A 4 -0.51 21.90 14.52
N GLY A 5 0.53 22.00 13.68
CA GLY A 5 1.80 22.67 14.01
C GLY A 5 2.68 21.93 15.02
N ARG A 6 2.42 20.64 15.31
CA ARG A 6 3.23 19.82 16.22
C ARG A 6 3.42 18.40 15.69
N TRP A 7 4.46 17.73 16.21
CA TRP A 7 4.72 16.32 15.96
C TRP A 7 4.12 15.45 17.06
N HIS A 8 3.47 14.37 16.63
CA HIS A 8 2.80 13.39 17.48
C HIS A 8 3.26 11.98 17.12
N GLY A 9 3.37 11.11 18.12
CA GLY A 9 3.47 9.67 17.89
C GLY A 9 2.22 9.14 17.18
N LEU A 10 2.36 8.13 16.32
CA LEU A 10 1.24 7.62 15.51
C LEU A 10 0.03 7.19 16.36
N GLN A 11 0.27 6.41 17.41
CA GLN A 11 -0.81 5.94 18.29
C GLN A 11 -1.47 7.09 19.07
N GLN A 12 -0.69 8.06 19.55
CA GLN A 12 -1.24 9.25 20.20
C GLN A 12 -2.15 10.01 19.23
N PHE A 13 -1.66 10.27 18.01
CA PHE A 13 -2.43 10.96 16.98
C PHE A 13 -3.73 10.23 16.65
N LEU A 14 -3.67 8.92 16.36
CA LEU A 14 -4.84 8.16 15.91
C LEU A 14 -5.83 7.83 17.04
N ILE A 15 -5.35 7.55 18.24
CA ILE A 15 -6.18 7.04 19.34
C ILE A 15 -6.58 8.17 20.29
N ALA A 16 -5.60 8.82 20.92
CA ALA A 16 -5.88 9.85 21.93
C ALA A 16 -6.43 11.13 21.30
N GLU A 17 -5.93 11.49 20.12
CA GLU A 17 -6.32 12.70 19.40
C GLU A 17 -7.32 12.43 18.27
N GLN A 18 -7.78 11.19 18.13
CA GLN A 18 -8.81 10.75 17.17
C GLN A 18 -8.53 11.13 15.71
N GLY A 19 -7.26 11.25 15.33
CA GLY A 19 -6.84 11.56 13.96
C GLY A 19 -7.23 12.96 13.46
N GLN A 20 -7.45 13.93 14.36
CA GLN A 20 -7.87 15.27 13.99
C GLN A 20 -6.79 16.04 13.19
N GLY A 21 -7.14 16.46 11.97
CA GLY A 21 -6.25 17.10 11.00
C GLY A 21 -6.22 18.65 11.01
N PRO A 22 -5.66 19.28 9.95
CA PRO A 22 -5.03 18.63 8.79
C PRO A 22 -3.72 17.91 9.16
N VAL A 23 -3.38 16.89 8.36
CA VAL A 23 -2.11 16.17 8.48
C VAL A 23 -1.12 16.83 7.52
N ASP A 24 -0.02 17.33 8.07
CA ASP A 24 0.99 18.09 7.31
C ASP A 24 2.14 17.18 6.85
N GLY A 25 2.27 15.97 7.41
CA GLY A 25 3.29 15.02 6.98
C GLY A 25 3.56 13.87 7.95
N VAL A 26 4.38 12.93 7.48
CA VAL A 26 4.81 11.74 8.21
C VAL A 26 6.34 11.75 8.32
N ARG A 27 6.85 11.36 9.48
CA ARG A 27 8.28 11.15 9.72
C ARG A 27 8.46 9.76 10.34
N LEU A 28 9.42 9.01 9.81
CA LEU A 28 9.80 7.69 10.31
C LEU A 28 11.09 7.84 11.11
N GLU A 29 10.99 7.77 12.43
CA GLU A 29 12.16 7.84 13.31
C GLU A 29 12.93 6.53 13.26
N GLY A 30 14.26 6.59 13.04
CA GLY A 30 15.13 5.42 12.99
C GLY A 30 15.15 4.68 11.63
N ILE A 31 14.50 5.21 10.60
CA ILE A 31 14.38 4.52 9.31
C ILE A 31 15.73 4.36 8.60
N GLU A 32 16.61 5.35 8.72
CA GLU A 32 17.93 5.35 8.07
C GLU A 32 18.88 4.31 8.67
N GLU A 33 18.65 3.92 9.93
CA GLU A 33 19.38 2.86 10.63
C GLU A 33 18.72 1.49 10.48
N ALA A 34 17.45 1.44 10.06
CA ALA A 34 16.71 0.19 9.91
C ALA A 34 17.25 -0.67 8.76
N ARG A 35 17.20 -2.00 8.91
CA ARG A 35 17.63 -2.95 7.87
C ARG A 35 16.64 -4.09 7.75
N PRO A 36 16.38 -4.62 6.54
CA PRO A 36 15.59 -5.82 6.39
C PRO A 36 16.31 -6.98 7.08
N THR A 37 15.53 -7.88 7.69
CA THR A 37 16.10 -9.11 8.24
C THR A 37 16.45 -10.08 7.12
N GLU A 38 17.41 -10.97 7.35
CA GLU A 38 17.77 -12.02 6.39
C GLU A 38 16.55 -12.89 6.00
N ALA A 39 15.65 -13.15 6.94
CA ALA A 39 14.42 -13.90 6.69
C ALA A 39 13.48 -13.18 5.70
N VAL A 40 13.38 -11.84 5.78
CA VAL A 40 12.58 -11.04 4.85
C VAL A 40 13.19 -11.09 3.45
N LEU A 41 14.51 -10.93 3.33
CA LEU A 41 15.19 -10.97 2.03
C LEU A 41 15.02 -12.33 1.34
N LYS A 42 15.20 -13.44 2.09
CA LYS A 42 14.97 -14.79 1.56
C LYS A 42 13.51 -15.03 1.17
N ALA A 43 12.56 -14.46 1.91
CA ALA A 43 11.14 -14.58 1.58
C ALA A 43 10.81 -13.84 0.28
N ILE A 44 11.42 -12.69 0.03
CA ILE A 44 11.28 -11.95 -1.24
C ILE A 44 11.92 -12.72 -2.39
N GLU A 45 13.17 -13.17 -2.22
CA GLU A 45 13.92 -13.90 -3.25
C GLU A 45 13.20 -15.19 -3.70
N GLY A 46 12.62 -15.94 -2.75
CA GLY A 46 11.92 -17.18 -3.03
C GLY A 46 10.42 -17.04 -3.32
N ALA A 47 9.90 -15.82 -3.43
CA ALA A 47 8.47 -15.60 -3.63
C ALA A 47 8.02 -16.04 -5.02
N ALA A 48 6.87 -16.70 -5.11
CA ALA A 48 6.18 -16.90 -6.39
C ALA A 48 5.42 -15.64 -6.83
N ALA A 49 4.98 -14.82 -5.87
CA ALA A 49 4.33 -13.53 -6.08
C ALA A 49 4.45 -12.69 -4.79
N ILE A 50 4.45 -11.36 -4.93
CA ILE A 50 4.57 -10.41 -3.81
C ILE A 50 3.33 -9.53 -3.77
N MET A 51 2.49 -9.75 -2.75
CA MET A 51 1.21 -9.05 -2.61
C MET A 51 1.32 -7.88 -1.62
N ILE A 52 1.01 -6.68 -2.09
CA ILE A 52 0.78 -5.52 -1.23
C ILE A 52 -0.72 -5.45 -0.92
N GLY A 53 -1.09 -5.77 0.32
CA GLY A 53 -2.49 -5.79 0.75
C GLY A 53 -3.14 -4.39 0.79
N PRO A 54 -4.48 -4.33 0.91
CA PRO A 54 -5.27 -3.10 0.92
C PRO A 54 -5.21 -2.39 2.28
N SER A 55 -4.00 -2.00 2.67
CA SER A 55 -3.71 -1.22 3.88
C SER A 55 -3.43 0.24 3.54
N ASN A 56 -3.25 1.08 4.56
CA ASN A 56 -2.85 2.47 4.34
C ASN A 56 -1.47 2.54 3.65
N PRO A 57 -1.37 3.14 2.46
CA PRO A 57 -0.14 3.14 1.68
C PRO A 57 0.96 4.00 2.30
N VAL A 58 0.62 4.96 3.17
CA VAL A 58 1.58 5.93 3.73
C VAL A 58 2.08 5.54 5.11
N ILE A 59 1.19 5.08 6.01
CA ILE A 59 1.55 4.80 7.41
C ILE A 59 1.55 3.30 7.77
N SER A 60 1.15 2.42 6.85
CA SER A 60 1.24 0.96 7.05
C SER A 60 2.23 0.32 6.08
N ILE A 61 2.02 0.48 4.78
CA ILE A 61 2.93 -0.08 3.76
C ILE A 61 4.15 0.81 3.55
N GLY A 62 3.97 2.13 3.52
CA GLY A 62 5.03 3.11 3.35
C GLY A 62 6.24 2.89 4.28
N PRO A 63 6.05 2.70 5.61
CA PRO A 63 7.17 2.46 6.52
C PRO A 63 7.91 1.15 6.26
N ILE A 64 7.22 0.12 5.74
CA ILE A 64 7.85 -1.13 5.33
C ILE A 64 8.75 -0.88 4.13
N LEU A 65 8.20 -0.25 3.07
CA LEU A 65 8.93 0.04 1.83
C LEU A 65 10.08 1.05 2.01
N ALA A 66 9.98 1.91 3.03
CA ALA A 66 11.01 2.90 3.35
C ALA A 66 12.25 2.29 4.02
N VAL A 67 12.21 1.02 4.46
CA VAL A 67 13.39 0.37 5.04
C VAL A 67 14.48 0.24 3.97
N PRO A 68 15.68 0.82 4.19
CA PRO A 68 16.76 0.78 3.20
C PRO A 68 17.11 -0.64 2.76
N GLY A 69 17.16 -0.87 1.44
CA GLY A 69 17.43 -2.17 0.82
C GLY A 69 16.18 -2.99 0.51
N LEU A 70 15.02 -2.66 1.07
CA LEU A 70 13.80 -3.45 0.81
C LEU A 70 13.25 -3.20 -0.59
N ARG A 71 13.23 -1.94 -1.03
CA ARG A 71 12.76 -1.61 -2.38
C ARG A 71 13.66 -2.24 -3.45
N GLU A 72 14.97 -2.19 -3.26
CA GLU A 72 15.95 -2.82 -4.15
C GLU A 72 15.75 -4.34 -4.20
N ALA A 73 15.51 -4.99 -3.06
CA ALA A 73 15.22 -6.42 -3.01
C ALA A 73 13.92 -6.78 -3.76
N LEU A 74 12.88 -5.95 -3.63
CA LEU A 74 11.62 -6.15 -4.35
C LEU A 74 11.79 -5.98 -5.87
N LEU A 75 12.59 -5.00 -6.31
CA LEU A 75 12.87 -4.77 -7.73
C LEU A 75 13.80 -5.82 -8.35
N ALA A 76 14.68 -6.41 -7.55
CA ALA A 76 15.57 -7.50 -7.98
C ALA A 76 14.85 -8.87 -8.01
N SER A 77 13.69 -8.97 -7.37
CA SER A 77 12.87 -10.18 -7.38
C SER A 77 12.35 -10.48 -8.79
N THR A 78 12.35 -11.76 -9.16
CA THR A 78 11.66 -12.24 -10.36
C THR A 78 10.18 -12.51 -10.12
N ALA A 79 9.66 -12.26 -8.91
CA ALA A 79 8.26 -12.47 -8.59
C ALA A 79 7.43 -11.24 -9.00
N PRO A 80 6.22 -11.43 -9.55
CA PRO A 80 5.34 -10.30 -9.83
C PRO A 80 4.93 -9.59 -8.54
N VAL A 81 4.98 -8.26 -8.55
CA VAL A 81 4.53 -7.41 -7.45
C VAL A 81 3.18 -6.79 -7.79
N LEU A 82 2.16 -7.13 -7.02
CA LEU A 82 0.79 -6.67 -7.23
C LEU A 82 0.23 -6.04 -5.97
N ALA A 83 -0.45 -4.91 -6.12
CA ALA A 83 -1.17 -4.26 -5.03
C ALA A 83 -2.68 -4.50 -5.12
N VAL A 84 -3.35 -4.46 -3.97
CA VAL A 84 -4.80 -4.36 -3.87
C VAL A 84 -5.15 -2.99 -3.29
N SER A 85 -6.00 -2.24 -3.98
CA SER A 85 -6.42 -0.91 -3.55
C SER A 85 -7.15 -0.96 -2.20
N PRO A 86 -6.83 -0.08 -1.23
CA PRO A 86 -7.60 0.09 0.00
C PRO A 86 -8.88 0.93 -0.18
N ILE A 87 -9.10 1.49 -1.37
CA ILE A 87 -10.26 2.32 -1.71
C ILE A 87 -11.39 1.40 -2.16
N VAL A 88 -12.61 1.68 -1.68
CA VAL A 88 -13.81 0.88 -1.95
C VAL A 88 -14.93 1.84 -2.35
N GLY A 89 -15.41 1.73 -3.59
CA GLY A 89 -16.49 2.57 -4.11
C GLY A 89 -16.14 4.06 -4.13
N GLY A 90 -14.86 4.39 -4.29
CA GLY A 90 -14.36 5.77 -4.23
C GLY A 90 -14.16 6.33 -2.81
N GLU A 91 -14.36 5.51 -1.77
CA GLU A 91 -14.21 5.93 -0.37
C GLU A 91 -13.17 5.10 0.39
N VAL A 92 -12.60 5.70 1.43
CA VAL A 92 -11.78 5.00 2.43
C VAL A 92 -12.68 4.56 3.58
N LEU A 93 -12.85 3.25 3.75
CA LEU A 93 -13.76 2.71 4.77
C LEU A 93 -13.24 2.86 6.21
N LYS A 94 -11.92 2.91 6.40
CA LYS A 94 -11.29 2.85 7.73
C LYS A 94 -9.99 3.63 7.80
N GLY A 95 -9.81 4.27 8.95
CA GLY A 95 -8.57 4.93 9.31
C GLY A 95 -8.33 6.19 8.48
N PRO A 96 -7.14 6.79 8.61
CA PRO A 96 -6.87 8.10 8.05
C PRO A 96 -6.35 8.04 6.60
N THR A 97 -6.64 6.99 5.83
CA THR A 97 -5.99 6.78 4.52
C THR A 97 -6.17 7.94 3.56
N GLU A 98 -7.38 8.51 3.51
CA GLU A 98 -7.66 9.72 2.74
C GLU A 98 -6.72 10.87 3.13
N ALA A 99 -6.75 11.29 4.41
CA ALA A 99 -5.89 12.35 4.92
C ALA A 99 -4.38 12.07 4.75
N MET A 100 -3.96 10.80 4.79
CA MET A 100 -2.57 10.44 4.56
C MET A 100 -2.17 10.55 3.09
N MET A 101 -3.04 10.12 2.17
CA MET A 101 -2.80 10.24 0.74
C MET A 101 -2.77 11.70 0.31
N GLU A 102 -3.71 12.52 0.83
CA GLU A 102 -3.72 13.97 0.62
C GLU A 102 -2.43 14.62 1.12
N ALA A 103 -1.97 14.28 2.32
CA ALA A 103 -0.71 14.78 2.87
C ALA A 103 0.52 14.34 2.04
N ALA A 104 0.43 13.19 1.35
CA ALA A 104 1.46 12.71 0.43
C ALA A 104 1.33 13.29 -0.99
N GLY A 105 0.32 14.13 -1.25
CA GLY A 105 0.06 14.71 -2.57
C GLY A 105 -0.46 13.69 -3.60
N ALA A 106 -1.06 12.60 -3.15
CA ALA A 106 -1.66 11.58 -4.00
C ALA A 106 -3.20 11.71 -3.99
N PRO A 107 -3.87 11.61 -5.16
CA PRO A 107 -5.33 11.62 -5.21
C PRO A 107 -5.90 10.35 -4.56
N VAL A 108 -7.09 10.44 -3.97
CA VAL A 108 -7.73 9.34 -3.25
C VAL A 108 -8.51 8.46 -4.24
N ASN A 109 -7.76 7.79 -5.12
CA ASN A 109 -8.27 6.87 -6.13
C ASN A 109 -7.19 5.86 -6.55
N ALA A 110 -7.52 4.93 -7.44
CA ALA A 110 -6.60 3.90 -7.95
C ALA A 110 -5.31 4.49 -8.54
N ALA A 111 -5.39 5.64 -9.24
CA ALA A 111 -4.22 6.30 -9.80
C ALA A 111 -3.26 6.82 -8.71
N GLY A 112 -3.79 7.34 -7.59
CA GLY A 112 -2.95 7.76 -6.46
C GLY A 112 -2.32 6.58 -5.73
N ILE A 113 -2.98 5.42 -5.67
CA ILE A 113 -2.36 4.19 -5.17
C ILE A 113 -1.20 3.76 -6.08
N ALA A 114 -1.39 3.79 -7.39
CA ALA A 114 -0.32 3.50 -8.35
C ALA A 114 0.83 4.51 -8.23
N GLN A 115 0.55 5.80 -8.05
CA GLN A 115 1.55 6.84 -7.80
C GLN A 115 2.39 6.54 -6.55
N LEU A 116 1.76 6.16 -5.44
CA LEU A 116 2.47 5.86 -4.19
C LEU A 116 3.37 4.62 -4.27
N TYR A 117 3.09 3.73 -5.23
CA TYR A 117 3.88 2.52 -5.50
C TYR A 117 4.57 2.57 -6.87
N GLU A 118 4.74 3.78 -7.43
CA GLU A 118 5.30 3.97 -8.77
C GLU A 118 6.62 3.24 -8.93
N GLY A 119 6.80 2.55 -10.06
CA GLY A 119 8.01 1.80 -10.38
C GLY A 119 8.27 0.57 -9.51
N LEU A 120 7.34 0.17 -8.64
CA LEU A 120 7.44 -1.04 -7.82
C LEU A 120 6.42 -2.11 -8.22
N ILE A 121 5.15 -1.72 -8.40
CA ILE A 121 4.08 -2.65 -8.76
C ILE A 121 3.98 -2.81 -10.27
N GLY A 122 3.68 -4.02 -10.74
CA GLY A 122 3.31 -4.28 -12.14
C GLY A 122 1.80 -4.42 -12.34
N GLY A 123 1.05 -4.63 -11.26
CA GLY A 123 -0.41 -4.77 -11.30
C GLY A 123 -1.14 -4.19 -10.10
N LEU A 124 -2.40 -3.84 -10.31
CA LEU A 124 -3.30 -3.29 -9.30
C LEU A 124 -4.69 -3.92 -9.40
N VAL A 125 -5.18 -4.49 -8.30
CA VAL A 125 -6.59 -4.86 -8.14
C VAL A 125 -7.34 -3.70 -7.49
N THR A 126 -8.40 -3.22 -8.13
CA THR A 126 -9.23 -2.11 -7.62
C THR A 126 -10.71 -2.35 -7.99
N ASP A 127 -11.66 -1.70 -7.32
CA ASP A 127 -13.08 -1.74 -7.73
C ASP A 127 -13.47 -0.57 -8.66
N GLU A 128 -12.49 0.27 -9.00
CA GLU A 128 -12.60 1.36 -9.97
C GLU A 128 -12.40 0.85 -11.41
N ASP A 129 -13.21 1.34 -12.34
CA ASP A 129 -13.01 1.12 -13.78
C ASP A 129 -12.09 2.22 -14.33
N CYS A 130 -10.80 1.90 -14.41
CA CYS A 130 -9.76 2.85 -14.82
C CYS A 130 -8.61 2.17 -15.56
N ALA A 131 -7.88 2.93 -16.36
CA ALA A 131 -6.60 2.53 -16.95
C ALA A 131 -5.47 3.37 -16.34
N ILE A 132 -4.36 2.72 -16.02
CA ILE A 132 -3.16 3.36 -15.46
C ILE A 132 -1.99 2.94 -16.34
N GLU A 133 -1.27 3.91 -16.90
CA GLU A 133 -0.14 3.64 -17.79
C GLU A 133 0.94 2.82 -17.06
N GLY A 134 1.41 1.74 -17.70
CA GLY A 134 2.46 0.87 -17.17
C GLY A 134 2.02 -0.08 -16.05
N ILE A 135 0.73 -0.10 -15.67
CA ILE A 135 0.19 -0.99 -14.64
C ILE A 135 -0.96 -1.80 -15.22
N GLU A 136 -0.91 -3.13 -15.07
CA GLU A 136 -2.03 -4.00 -15.40
C GLU A 136 -3.12 -3.89 -14.33
N VAL A 137 -4.27 -3.33 -14.70
CA VAL A 137 -5.39 -3.10 -13.78
C VAL A 137 -6.39 -4.24 -13.88
N THR A 138 -6.74 -4.83 -12.75
CA THR A 138 -7.82 -5.83 -12.63
C THR A 138 -8.98 -5.25 -11.80
N THR A 139 -10.13 -5.01 -12.45
CA THR A 139 -11.31 -4.50 -11.76
C THR A 139 -12.07 -5.63 -11.06
N ALA A 140 -12.22 -5.55 -9.73
CA ALA A 140 -12.94 -6.54 -8.92
C ALA A 140 -13.42 -5.93 -7.58
N PRO A 141 -14.47 -6.50 -6.94
CA PRO A 141 -14.90 -6.03 -5.62
C PRO A 141 -13.80 -6.16 -4.55
N THR A 142 -13.42 -5.05 -3.93
CA THR A 142 -12.35 -4.99 -2.91
C THR A 142 -12.86 -5.02 -1.47
N LEU A 143 -14.18 -4.90 -1.25
CA LEU A 143 -14.79 -4.93 0.08
C LEU A 143 -14.62 -6.29 0.79
N MET A 144 -13.90 -6.28 1.92
CA MET A 144 -13.56 -7.49 2.71
C MET A 144 -14.45 -7.71 3.95
N ASP A 145 -15.76 -7.50 3.84
CA ASP A 145 -16.72 -7.58 4.95
C ASP A 145 -17.15 -9.01 5.34
N SER A 146 -16.80 -10.02 4.54
CA SER A 146 -17.08 -11.43 4.82
C SER A 146 -15.88 -12.34 4.54
N SER A 147 -15.87 -13.52 5.15
CA SER A 147 -14.83 -14.53 4.86
C SER A 147 -14.85 -14.99 3.41
N GLN A 148 -16.03 -14.99 2.78
CA GLN A 148 -16.18 -15.36 1.38
C GLN A 148 -15.55 -14.30 0.47
N ARG A 149 -15.93 -13.03 0.63
CA ARG A 149 -15.34 -11.93 -0.16
C ARG A 149 -13.83 -11.80 0.02
N ARG A 150 -13.30 -12.03 1.23
CA ARG A 150 -11.85 -12.10 1.46
C ARG A 150 -11.16 -13.19 0.64
N ARG A 151 -11.77 -14.39 0.57
CA ARG A 151 -11.23 -15.50 -0.24
C ARG A 151 -11.33 -15.21 -1.73
N ASP A 152 -12.43 -14.65 -2.18
CA ASP A 152 -12.63 -14.35 -3.60
C ASP A 152 -11.65 -13.27 -4.07
N LEU A 153 -11.49 -12.18 -3.31
CA LEU A 153 -10.48 -11.16 -3.59
C LEU A 153 -9.07 -11.72 -3.60
N ALA A 154 -8.72 -12.59 -2.64
CA ALA A 154 -7.41 -13.23 -2.61
C ALA A 154 -7.15 -14.10 -3.85
N ARG A 155 -8.16 -14.84 -4.33
CA ARG A 155 -8.04 -15.63 -5.58
C ARG A 155 -7.88 -14.72 -6.79
N THR A 156 -8.66 -13.64 -6.88
CA THR A 156 -8.52 -12.66 -7.97
C THR A 156 -7.13 -12.06 -7.98
N ALA A 157 -6.61 -11.63 -6.82
CA ALA A 157 -5.26 -11.07 -6.72
C ALA A 157 -4.17 -12.06 -7.13
N LEU A 158 -4.28 -13.33 -6.73
CA LEU A 158 -3.35 -14.37 -7.16
C LEU A 158 -3.42 -14.61 -8.68
N SER A 159 -4.62 -14.76 -9.24
CA SER A 159 -4.80 -14.92 -10.69
C SER A 159 -4.30 -13.72 -11.49
N ALA A 160 -4.50 -12.50 -10.97
CA ALA A 160 -3.98 -11.29 -11.61
C ALA A 160 -2.45 -11.24 -11.57
N ALA A 161 -1.84 -11.65 -10.46
CA ALA A 161 -0.39 -11.71 -10.32
C ALA A 161 0.24 -12.75 -11.25
N ASP A 162 -0.39 -13.93 -11.38
CA ASP A 162 0.06 -14.99 -12.30
C ASP A 162 -0.03 -14.56 -13.78
N ALA A 163 -0.91 -13.62 -14.10
CA ALA A 163 -1.08 -13.08 -15.44
C ALA A 163 -0.09 -11.96 -15.78
N LEU A 164 0.62 -11.39 -14.78
CA LEU A 164 1.67 -10.41 -15.02
C LEU A 164 2.83 -11.09 -15.75
N SER A 165 3.09 -10.65 -16.98
CA SER A 165 4.28 -11.06 -17.71
C SER A 165 5.49 -10.33 -17.13
N LEU A 166 6.49 -11.09 -16.68
CA LEU A 166 7.78 -10.56 -16.19
C LEU A 166 8.79 -10.45 -17.31
#